data_AF-A0A708CUK1-F1
#
_entry.id   AF-A0A708CUK1-F1
#
_cell.length_a   1.000
_cell.length_b   1.000
_cell.length_c   1.000
_cell.angle_alpha   90.00
_cell.angle_beta   90.00
_cell.angle_gamma   90.00
#
_symmetry.space_group_name_H-M   'P 1'
#
loop_
_entity.id
_entity.type
_entity.pdbx_description
1 polymer ?
#
loop_
_entity_poly.entity_id
_entity_poly.type
_entity_poly.pdbx_seq_one_letter_code
_entity_poly.pdbx_strand_id
1 'polypeptide(L)' 'MRLFGYARVSTSQQSLDLQVRALKDAGVKANRIFTDKASGSSTDREGLDLLRMKVEEGDV' A
#
# COMPACT_ATOMS: atom_id res chain seq x y z
N MET A 1 4.84 6.96 16.43
CA MET A 1 4.24 5.81 15.75
C MET A 1 3.29 6.29 14.66
N ARG A 2 3.71 6.20 13.41
CA ARG A 2 2.89 6.49 12.23
C ARG A 2 2.42 5.16 11.67
N LEU A 3 1.13 5.09 11.34
CA LEU A 3 0.57 3.94 10.65
C LEU A 3 0.66 4.16 9.14
N PHE A 4 1.24 3.20 8.45
CA PHE A 4 1.33 3.13 7.00
C PHE A 4 0.58 1.93 6.46
N GLY A 5 0.14 2.02 5.22
CA GLY A 5 -0.62 0.96 4.56
C GLY A 5 -0.02 0.66 3.20
N TYR A 6 0.07 -0.62 2.88
CA TYR A 6 0.52 -1.07 1.58
C TYR A 6 -0.49 -2.06 0.99
N ALA A 7 -0.89 -1.81 -0.25
CA ALA A 7 -1.82 -2.66 -1.00
C ALA A 7 -1.22 -3.02 -2.36
N ARG A 8 -1.44 -4.25 -2.84
CA ARG A 8 -0.95 -4.68 -4.16
C ARG A 8 -2.01 -5.53 -4.87
N VAL A 9 -2.21 -5.26 -6.15
CA VAL A 9 -3.14 -6.04 -7.00
C VAL A 9 -2.57 -6.40 -8.35
N SER A 10 -3.01 -7.55 -8.87
CA SER A 10 -2.44 -8.17 -10.06
C SER A 10 -3.18 -7.83 -11.36
N THR A 11 -4.46 -7.42 -11.32
CA THR A 11 -5.23 -7.06 -12.55
C THR A 11 -6.62 -6.48 -12.28
N SER A 12 -7.12 -6.44 -11.04
CA SER A 12 -8.47 -5.96 -10.76
C SER A 12 -8.50 -4.65 -9.97
N GLN A 13 -9.14 -3.62 -10.54
CA GLN A 13 -9.38 -2.34 -9.89
C GLN A 13 -10.22 -2.51 -8.60
N GLN A 14 -11.19 -3.43 -8.62
CA GLN A 14 -12.07 -3.69 -7.47
C GLN A 14 -11.34 -4.27 -6.25
N SER A 15 -10.32 -5.10 -6.48
CA SER A 15 -9.54 -5.69 -5.39
C SER A 15 -8.68 -4.64 -4.67
N LEU A 16 -8.27 -3.58 -5.37
CA LEU A 16 -7.43 -2.53 -4.78
C LEU A 16 -8.24 -1.66 -3.84
N ASP A 17 -9.43 -1.23 -4.28
CA ASP A 17 -10.36 -0.45 -3.46
C ASP A 17 -10.72 -1.17 -2.15
N LEU A 18 -10.91 -2.49 -2.18
CA LEU A 18 -11.16 -3.28 -0.97
C LEU A 18 -9.99 -3.26 0.01
N GLN A 19 -8.75 -3.44 -0.49
CA GLN A 19 -7.56 -3.36 0.36
C GLN A 19 -7.36 -1.94 0.91
N VAL A 20 -7.54 -0.92 0.08
CA VAL A 20 -7.43 0.49 0.50
C VAL A 20 -8.48 0.83 1.56
N ARG A 21 -9.71 0.33 1.43
CA ARG A 21 -10.76 0.49 2.44
C ARG A 21 -10.39 -0.20 3.75
N ALA A 22 -9.91 -1.44 3.71
CA ALA A 22 -9.46 -2.14 4.91
C ALA A 22 -8.30 -1.41 5.62
N LEU A 23 -7.36 -0.84 4.86
CA LEU A 23 -6.27 -0.02 5.42
C LEU A 23 -6.79 1.27 6.06
N LYS A 24 -7.77 1.95 5.43
CA LYS A 24 -8.41 3.12 6.03
C LYS A 24 -9.17 2.77 7.31
N ASP A 25 -9.87 1.63 7.33
CA ASP A 25 -10.60 1.13 8.49
C ASP A 25 -9.65 0.78 9.66
N ALA A 26 -8.48 0.24 9.34
CA ALA A 26 -7.39 0.03 10.29
C ALA A 26 -6.78 1.34 10.84
N GLY A 27 -7.21 2.51 10.36
CA GLY A 27 -6.74 3.82 10.81
C GLY A 27 -5.57 4.39 10.01
N VAL A 28 -5.22 3.78 8.87
CA VAL A 28 -4.17 4.31 8.00
C VAL A 28 -4.68 5.58 7.30
N LYS A 29 -3.92 6.66 7.38
CA LYS A 29 -4.22 7.89 6.64
C LYS A 29 -4.09 7.63 5.14
N ALA A 30 -5.04 8.12 4.34
CA ALA A 30 -5.00 7.98 2.88
C ALA A 30 -3.67 8.45 2.26
N ASN A 31 -3.07 9.50 2.80
CA ASN A 31 -1.79 10.07 2.34
C ASN A 31 -0.57 9.17 2.67
N ARG A 32 -0.78 8.08 3.41
CA ARG A 32 0.21 7.07 3.83
C ARG A 32 -0.14 5.67 3.32
N ILE A 33 -1.11 5.59 2.41
CA ILE A 33 -1.45 4.35 1.72
C ILE A 33 -0.67 4.33 0.40
N PHE A 34 0.15 3.30 0.24
CA PHE A 34 0.90 3.02 -0.96
C PHE A 34 0.26 1.84 -1.69
N THR A 35 0.18 1.93 -3.01
CA THR A 35 -0.47 0.93 -3.83
C THR A 35 0.43 0.54 -4.98
N ASP A 36 0.59 -0.76 -5.21
CA ASP A 36 1.25 -1.30 -6.39
C ASP A 36 0.26 -2.03 -7.29
N LYS A 37 0.36 -1.77 -8.60
CA LYS A 37 -0.44 -2.43 -9.62
C LYS A 37 0.50 -3.18 -10.56
N ALA A 38 0.46 -4.51 -10.50
CA ALA A 38 1.32 -5.35 -11.31
C ALA A 38 0.47 -6.21 -12.25
N SER A 39 0.36 -5.84 -13.53
CA SER A 39 -0.32 -6.69 -14.52
C SER A 39 0.58 -7.84 -14.98
N GLY A 40 0.24 -9.08 -14.61
CA GLY A 40 0.99 -10.27 -15.05
C GLY A 40 2.27 -10.51 -14.25
N SER A 41 3.39 -10.78 -14.93
CA SER A 41 4.69 -11.12 -14.31
C SER A 41 5.47 -9.92 -13.77
N SER A 42 4.90 -8.71 -13.78
CA SER A 42 5.58 -7.52 -13.28
C SER A 42 5.91 -7.66 -11.80
N THR A 43 7.21 -7.60 -11.50
CA THR A 43 7.77 -7.60 -10.15
C THR A 43 7.95 -6.20 -9.59
N ASP A 44 7.58 -5.17 -10.34
CA ASP A 44 7.69 -3.77 -9.92
C ASP A 44 6.86 -3.52 -8.65
N ARG A 45 7.55 -2.97 -7.64
CA ARG A 45 7.04 -2.69 -6.30
C ARG A 45 7.44 -1.28 -5.87
N GLU A 46 7.25 -0.32 -6.77
CA GLU A 46 7.62 1.07 -6.51
C GLU A 46 6.89 1.63 -5.28
N GLY A 47 5.62 1.24 -5.07
CA GLY A 47 4.86 1.61 -3.87
C GLY A 47 5.47 1.09 -2.57
N LEU A 48 5.97 -0.16 -2.58
CA LEU A 48 6.65 -0.72 -1.41
C LEU A 48 8.01 -0.05 -1.15
N ASP A 49 8.77 0.25 -2.20
CA ASP A 49 10.08 0.90 -2.04
C ASP A 49 9.92 2.35 -1.54
N LEU A 50 8.93 3.08 -2.05
CA LEU A 50 8.57 4.40 -1.52
C LEU A 50 8.14 4.34 -0.05
N LEU A 51 7.39 3.31 0.33
CA LEU A 51 7.01 3.10 1.73
C LEU A 51 8.26 2.87 2.60
N ARG A 52 9.18 2.00 2.15
CA ARG A 52 10.44 1.70 2.85
C ARG A 52 11.32 2.93 3.04
N MET A 53 11.35 3.84 2.07
CA MET A 53 12.07 5.11 2.20
C MET A 53 11.44 6.09 3.20
N LYS A 54 10.14 5.95 3.48
CA LYS A 54 9.38 6.87 4.35
C LYS A 54 9.13 6.35 5.76
N VAL A 55 9.18 5.04 5.95
CA VAL A 55 9.05 4.38 7.26
C VAL A 55 10.30 4.63 8.07
N GLU A 56 10.13 5.04 9.31
CA GLU A 56 11.21 5.21 10.28
C GLU A 56 11.07 4.18 11.41
N GLU A 57 12.11 4.05 12.23
CA GLU A 57 12.10 3.12 13.36
C GLU A 57 10.97 3.46 14.35
N GLY A 58 10.10 2.48 14.64
CA GLY A 58 8.91 2.66 15.49
C GLY A 58 7.62 3.05 14.75
N ASP A 59 7.63 3.03 13.42
CA ASP A 59 6.41 3.08 12.60
C ASP A 59 5.84 1.69 12.34
N VAL A 60 4.52 1.62 12.06
CA VAL A 60 3.74 0.38 11.91
C VAL A 60 3.02 0.36 10.56
#